data_AF-R4RQY4-F1
#
_entry.id   AF-R4RQY4-F1
#
_cell.length_a   1.000
_cell.length_b   1.000
_cell.length_c   1.000
_cell.angle_alpha   90.00
_cell.angle_beta   90.00
_cell.angle_gamma   90.00
#
_symmetry.space_group_name_H-M   'P 1'
#
loop_
_entity.id
_entity.type
_entity.pdbx_description
1 polymer ?
#
loop_
_entity_poly.entity_id
_entity_poly.type
_entity_poly.pdbx_seq_one_letter_code
_entity_poly.pdbx_strand_id
1 'polypeptide(L)'
;MELFKVLVIIGILGVFLLIWFVQKHVNNKLNNVENIKFKIEVETITKQKKLNQKIAELVNNKALSVQEKTELQEEINTIQTELRQQQAELSHNQMLAGKLKAKKYTKRNPIKAIIIYYCFIISIFAIFGGFIFLDNKYDITNSKPKTYTISEPKVEIEAEWFETGNKKYAIEEDNKPYRNDKGKWVMNGVADEGEWKIKIKYTFYGLDGLGCGQHREYEPTDLMPFMKNPFDKWETKLSSIDFFDTFHTKHKNDDSQFNNMFINNYVDHYTELNYKGPKWLIEEDKDFFMDEVTCHIIDPKDSSFPKREMKNYYLHFNPKQNYITLYTKKFNTKENEESPKTRLRG
;
A
#
# COMPACT_ATOMS: atom_id res chain seq x y z
N MET A 1 -11.97 8.22 -0.32
CA MET A 1 -13.16 8.70 -1.07
C MET A 1 -13.24 8.07 -2.46
N GLU A 2 -12.13 8.00 -3.21
CA GLU A 2 -12.07 7.36 -4.55
C GLU A 2 -12.41 5.86 -4.54
N LEU A 3 -11.85 5.07 -3.62
CA LEU A 3 -12.14 3.63 -3.49
C LEU A 3 -13.64 3.33 -3.25
N PHE A 4 -14.33 4.21 -2.52
CA PHE A 4 -15.75 4.08 -2.24
C PHE A 4 -16.60 4.31 -3.50
N LYS A 5 -16.25 5.31 -4.31
CA LYS A 5 -16.91 5.53 -5.62
C LYS A 5 -16.76 4.31 -6.52
N VAL A 6 -15.56 3.72 -6.55
CA VAL A 6 -15.27 2.50 -7.34
C VAL A 6 -16.11 1.31 -6.86
N LEU A 7 -16.19 1.07 -5.56
CA LEU A 7 -16.99 -0.05 -5.01
C LEU A 7 -18.49 0.10 -5.28
N VAL A 8 -19.03 1.33 -5.18
CA VAL A 8 -20.44 1.61 -5.51
C VAL A 8 -20.71 1.36 -7.00
N ILE A 9 -19.81 1.78 -7.88
CA ILE A 9 -19.92 1.55 -9.33
C ILE A 9 -19.89 0.05 -9.65
N ILE A 10 -18.98 -0.71 -9.02
CA ILE A 10 -18.90 -2.18 -9.20
C ILE A 10 -20.18 -2.86 -8.73
N GLY A 11 -20.74 -2.44 -7.59
CA GLY A 11 -22.01 -2.99 -7.08
C GLY A 11 -23.18 -2.76 -8.03
N ILE A 12 -23.28 -1.54 -8.61
CA ILE A 12 -24.31 -1.21 -9.60
C ILE A 12 -24.14 -2.06 -10.87
N LEU A 13 -22.91 -2.15 -11.39
CA LEU A 13 -22.60 -2.96 -12.59
C LEU A 13 -22.92 -4.45 -12.38
N GLY A 14 -22.65 -4.99 -11.19
CA GLY A 14 -22.95 -6.38 -10.85
C GLY A 14 -24.45 -6.71 -10.93
N VAL A 15 -25.32 -5.81 -10.46
CA VAL A 15 -26.78 -5.98 -10.53
C VAL A 15 -27.26 -5.93 -11.98
N PHE A 16 -26.74 -5.01 -12.79
CA PHE A 16 -27.06 -4.93 -14.23
C PHE A 16 -26.62 -6.19 -14.98
N LEU A 17 -25.43 -6.72 -14.70
CA LEU A 17 -24.93 -7.97 -15.29
C LEU A 17 -25.82 -9.17 -14.93
N LEU A 18 -26.28 -9.28 -13.68
CA LEU A 18 -27.16 -10.36 -13.25
C LEU A 18 -28.52 -10.31 -13.97
N ILE A 19 -29.10 -9.10 -14.09
CA ILE A 19 -30.37 -8.90 -14.81
C ILE A 19 -30.20 -9.27 -16.29
N TRP A 20 -29.12 -8.82 -16.91
CA TRP A 20 -28.81 -9.12 -18.31
C TRP A 20 -28.62 -10.63 -18.54
N PHE A 21 -27.89 -11.32 -17.66
CA PHE A 21 -27.65 -12.77 -17.77
C PHE A 21 -28.95 -13.57 -17.70
N VAL A 22 -29.84 -13.22 -16.75
CA VAL A 22 -31.16 -13.88 -16.62
C VAL A 22 -32.03 -13.62 -17.85
N GLN A 23 -32.07 -12.38 -18.36
CA GLN A 23 -32.82 -12.04 -19.57
C GLN A 23 -32.29 -12.78 -20.81
N LYS A 24 -30.96 -12.83 -20.96
CA LYS A 24 -30.29 -13.54 -22.06
C LYS A 24 -30.63 -15.03 -22.05
N HIS A 25 -30.59 -15.68 -20.88
CA HIS A 25 -30.90 -17.10 -20.75
C HIS A 25 -32.38 -17.40 -21.09
N VAL A 26 -33.32 -16.55 -20.66
CA VAL A 26 -34.75 -16.70 -21.00
C VAL A 26 -35.00 -16.49 -22.50
N ASN A 27 -34.38 -15.46 -23.11
CA ASN A 27 -34.49 -15.21 -24.55
C ASN A 27 -33.93 -16.37 -25.38
N ASN A 28 -32.78 -16.92 -25.00
CA ASN A 28 -32.19 -18.04 -25.74
C ASN A 28 -33.10 -19.29 -25.71
N LYS A 29 -33.69 -19.61 -24.55
CA LYS A 29 -34.65 -20.71 -24.42
C LYS A 29 -35.92 -20.47 -25.24
N LEU A 30 -36.44 -19.24 -25.26
CA LEU A 30 -37.62 -18.90 -26.06
C LEU A 30 -37.37 -19.09 -27.55
N ASN A 31 -36.24 -18.57 -28.06
CA ASN A 31 -35.87 -18.72 -29.47
C ASN A 31 -35.75 -20.19 -29.89
N ASN A 32 -35.15 -21.04 -29.04
CA ASN A 32 -35.05 -22.48 -29.32
C ASN A 32 -36.44 -23.14 -29.41
N VAL A 33 -37.34 -22.84 -28.47
CA VAL A 33 -38.71 -23.39 -28.48
C VAL A 33 -39.50 -22.91 -29.69
N GLU A 34 -39.36 -21.64 -30.10
CA GLU A 34 -40.03 -21.12 -31.31
C GLU A 34 -39.50 -21.77 -32.59
N ASN A 35 -38.20 -22.03 -32.69
CA ASN A 35 -37.62 -22.78 -33.82
C ASN A 35 -38.12 -24.23 -33.89
N ILE A 36 -38.18 -24.92 -32.75
CA ILE A 36 -38.72 -26.29 -32.67
C ILE A 36 -40.19 -26.31 -33.09
N LYS A 37 -40.99 -25.34 -32.60
CA LYS A 37 -42.40 -25.19 -32.99
C LYS A 37 -42.54 -25.03 -34.50
N PHE A 38 -41.76 -24.14 -35.12
CA PHE A 38 -41.79 -23.91 -36.56
C PHE A 38 -41.46 -25.17 -37.34
N LYS A 39 -40.44 -25.93 -36.91
CA LYS A 39 -40.06 -27.20 -37.56
C LYS A 39 -41.20 -28.23 -37.52
N ILE A 40 -41.84 -28.41 -36.36
CA ILE A 40 -42.97 -29.33 -36.19
C ILE A 40 -44.17 -28.90 -37.05
N GLU A 41 -44.44 -27.60 -37.15
CA GLU A 41 -45.54 -27.05 -37.95
C GLU A 41 -45.36 -27.35 -39.45
N VAL A 42 -44.15 -27.15 -39.98
CA VAL A 42 -43.81 -27.50 -41.38
C VAL A 42 -43.93 -29.01 -41.63
N GLU A 43 -43.46 -29.84 -40.69
CA GLU A 43 -43.54 -31.29 -40.81
C GLU A 43 -44.99 -31.79 -40.79
N THR A 44 -45.82 -31.23 -39.91
CA THR A 44 -47.25 -31.56 -39.80
C THR A 44 -47.99 -31.23 -41.10
N ILE A 45 -47.73 -30.06 -41.71
CA ILE A 45 -48.33 -29.66 -43.00
C ILE A 45 -47.94 -30.65 -44.11
N THR A 46 -46.67 -31.06 -44.14
CA THR A 46 -46.15 -32.00 -45.14
C THR A 46 -46.78 -33.38 -44.99
N LYS A 47 -46.89 -33.90 -43.76
CA LYS A 47 -47.53 -35.19 -43.48
C LYS A 47 -49.04 -35.15 -43.76
N GLN A 48 -49.72 -34.05 -43.46
CA GLN A 48 -51.14 -33.87 -43.80
C GLN A 48 -51.36 -33.91 -45.32
N LYS A 49 -50.49 -33.28 -46.11
CA LYS A 49 -50.56 -33.34 -47.58
C LYS A 49 -50.39 -34.77 -48.09
N LYS A 50 -49.42 -35.52 -47.54
CA LYS A 50 -49.18 -36.94 -47.87
C LYS A 50 -50.37 -37.83 -47.49
N LEU A 51 -50.98 -37.59 -46.33
CA LEU A 51 -52.20 -38.28 -45.89
C LEU A 51 -53.35 -38.04 -46.88
N ASN A 52 -53.60 -36.79 -47.26
CA ASN A 52 -54.66 -36.43 -48.20
C ASN A 52 -54.45 -37.08 -49.58
N GLN A 53 -53.20 -37.17 -50.05
CA GLN A 53 -52.86 -37.86 -51.30
C GLN A 53 -53.16 -39.36 -51.22
N LYS A 54 -52.73 -40.04 -50.14
CA LYS A 54 -52.99 -41.48 -49.96
C LYS A 54 -54.48 -41.81 -49.82
N ILE A 55 -55.24 -40.95 -49.13
CA ILE A 55 -56.70 -41.08 -49.06
C ILE A 55 -57.33 -40.93 -50.45
N ALA A 56 -56.86 -39.96 -51.25
CA ALA A 56 -57.36 -39.78 -52.62
C ALA A 56 -57.03 -40.98 -53.53
N GLU A 57 -55.84 -41.58 -53.39
CA GLU A 57 -55.45 -42.80 -54.09
C GLU A 57 -56.36 -43.99 -53.71
N LEU A 58 -56.67 -44.16 -52.43
CA LEU A 58 -57.58 -45.20 -51.94
C LEU A 58 -59.01 -45.03 -52.48
N VAL A 59 -59.52 -43.79 -52.51
CA VAL A 59 -60.91 -43.51 -52.90
C VAL A 59 -61.11 -43.54 -54.43
N ASN A 60 -60.14 -43.05 -55.22
CA ASN A 60 -60.34 -42.85 -56.65
C ASN A 60 -59.91 -44.04 -57.54
N ASN A 61 -59.09 -44.98 -57.06
CA ASN A 61 -58.65 -46.12 -57.87
C ASN A 61 -59.54 -47.35 -57.69
N LYS A 62 -60.51 -47.51 -58.60
CA LYS A 62 -61.45 -48.65 -58.63
C LYS A 62 -60.77 -50.00 -58.96
N ALA A 63 -59.53 -49.98 -59.47
CA ALA A 63 -58.77 -51.14 -59.94
C ALA A 63 -57.75 -51.73 -58.93
N LEU A 64 -57.61 -51.17 -57.73
CA LEU A 64 -56.72 -51.70 -56.67
C LEU A 64 -57.15 -53.09 -56.21
N SER A 65 -56.19 -54.01 -56.07
CA SER A 65 -56.40 -55.34 -55.47
C SER A 65 -56.73 -55.22 -53.97
N VAL A 66 -57.31 -56.28 -53.40
CA VAL A 66 -57.69 -56.32 -51.97
C VAL A 66 -56.46 -56.17 -51.06
N GLN A 67 -55.32 -56.72 -51.46
CA GLN A 67 -54.08 -56.64 -50.70
C GLN A 67 -53.53 -55.20 -50.68
N GLU A 68 -53.46 -54.54 -51.83
CA GLU A 68 -52.96 -53.16 -51.93
C GLU A 68 -53.85 -52.16 -51.17
N LYS A 69 -55.17 -52.40 -51.12
CA LYS A 69 -56.08 -51.58 -50.28
C LYS A 69 -55.81 -51.73 -48.79
N THR A 70 -55.43 -52.93 -48.36
CA THR A 70 -55.14 -53.22 -46.95
C THR A 70 -53.82 -52.57 -46.54
N GLU A 71 -52.77 -52.72 -47.36
CA GLU A 71 -51.47 -52.06 -47.15
C GLU A 71 -51.63 -50.52 -47.12
N LEU A 72 -52.37 -49.94 -48.07
CA LEU A 72 -52.62 -48.50 -48.10
C LEU A 72 -53.41 -48.01 -46.87
N GLN A 73 -54.33 -48.83 -46.35
CA GLN A 73 -55.09 -48.52 -45.13
C GLN A 73 -54.21 -48.54 -43.88
N GLU A 74 -53.26 -49.49 -43.78
CA GLU A 74 -52.28 -49.54 -42.69
C GLU A 74 -51.34 -48.33 -42.72
N GLU A 75 -50.89 -47.92 -43.91
CA GLU A 75 -50.09 -46.71 -44.06
C GLU A 75 -50.87 -45.45 -43.67
N ILE A 76 -52.16 -45.36 -44.02
CA ILE A 76 -53.05 -44.25 -43.59
C ILE A 76 -53.16 -44.23 -42.06
N ASN A 77 -53.40 -45.37 -41.42
CA ASN A 77 -53.51 -45.48 -39.97
C ASN A 77 -52.20 -45.08 -39.26
N THR A 78 -51.07 -45.46 -39.84
CA THR A 78 -49.73 -45.10 -39.34
C THR A 78 -49.50 -43.59 -39.43
N ILE A 79 -49.74 -42.98 -40.60
CA ILE A 79 -49.59 -41.53 -40.80
C ILE A 79 -50.55 -40.75 -39.88
N GLN A 80 -51.79 -41.22 -39.70
CA GLN A 80 -52.73 -40.60 -38.76
C GLN A 80 -52.23 -40.64 -37.31
N THR A 81 -51.61 -41.74 -36.90
CA THR A 81 -51.07 -41.89 -35.54
C THR A 81 -49.89 -40.94 -35.31
N GLU A 82 -48.96 -40.88 -36.27
CA GLU A 82 -47.83 -39.94 -36.21
C GLU A 82 -48.31 -38.48 -36.18
N LEU A 83 -49.35 -38.14 -36.94
CA LEU A 83 -49.89 -36.78 -36.99
C LEU A 83 -50.54 -36.38 -35.66
N ARG A 84 -51.25 -37.31 -34.99
CA ARG A 84 -51.76 -37.09 -33.62
C ARG A 84 -50.64 -36.83 -32.63
N GLN A 85 -49.53 -37.58 -32.73
CA GLN A 85 -48.37 -37.38 -31.85
C GLN A 85 -47.74 -36.00 -32.08
N GLN A 86 -47.52 -35.60 -33.33
CA GLN A 86 -46.94 -34.28 -33.66
C GLN A 86 -47.84 -33.13 -33.23
N GLN A 87 -49.16 -33.30 -33.32
CA GLN A 87 -50.12 -32.31 -32.84
C GLN A 87 -50.08 -32.15 -31.32
N ALA A 88 -49.86 -33.24 -30.57
CA ALA A 88 -49.65 -33.20 -29.13
C ALA A 88 -48.33 -32.50 -28.76
N GLU A 89 -47.23 -32.80 -29.46
CA GLU A 89 -45.93 -32.13 -29.27
C GLU A 89 -46.00 -30.63 -29.58
N LEU A 90 -46.73 -30.24 -30.64
CA LEU A 90 -46.96 -28.85 -30.99
C LEU A 90 -47.72 -28.10 -29.88
N SER A 91 -48.79 -28.70 -29.34
CA SER A 91 -49.56 -28.14 -28.23
C SER A 91 -48.70 -27.95 -26.98
N HIS A 92 -47.88 -28.95 -26.63
CA HIS A 92 -46.95 -28.85 -25.51
C HIS A 92 -45.94 -27.69 -25.70
N ASN A 93 -45.36 -27.56 -26.89
CA ASN A 93 -44.39 -26.50 -27.19
C ASN A 93 -45.05 -25.11 -27.23
N GLN A 94 -46.31 -25.00 -27.67
CA GLN A 94 -47.09 -23.76 -27.58
C GLN A 94 -47.33 -23.35 -26.11
N MET A 95 -47.70 -24.29 -25.25
CA MET A 95 -47.84 -24.04 -23.81
C MET A 95 -46.51 -23.60 -23.19
N LEU A 96 -45.40 -24.26 -23.53
CA LEU A 96 -44.07 -23.92 -23.01
C LEU A 96 -43.63 -22.52 -23.46
N ALA A 97 -43.84 -22.17 -24.74
CA ALA A 97 -43.60 -20.83 -25.26
C ALA A 97 -44.45 -19.77 -24.53
N GLY A 98 -45.73 -20.07 -24.27
CA GLY A 98 -46.61 -19.22 -23.47
C GLY A 98 -46.09 -18.98 -22.05
N LYS A 99 -45.65 -20.03 -21.36
CA LYS A 99 -45.02 -19.93 -20.02
C LYS A 99 -43.73 -19.11 -20.05
N LEU A 100 -42.89 -19.27 -21.07
CA LEU A 100 -41.65 -18.50 -21.23
C LEU A 100 -41.92 -17.03 -21.54
N LYS A 101 -42.92 -16.71 -22.38
CA LYS A 101 -43.38 -15.35 -22.65
C LYS A 101 -43.94 -14.71 -21.38
N ALA A 102 -44.79 -15.41 -20.65
CA ALA A 102 -45.28 -14.96 -19.35
C ALA A 102 -44.12 -14.68 -18.38
N LYS A 103 -43.11 -15.56 -18.31
CA LYS A 103 -41.91 -15.36 -17.47
C LYS A 103 -41.07 -14.15 -17.87
N LYS A 104 -40.95 -13.88 -19.18
CA LYS A 104 -40.28 -12.70 -19.74
C LYS A 104 -41.02 -11.39 -19.40
N TYR A 105 -42.36 -11.42 -19.37
CA TYR A 105 -43.21 -10.25 -19.11
C TYR A 105 -43.74 -10.16 -17.67
N THR A 106 -43.46 -11.13 -16.79
CA THR A 106 -43.76 -10.99 -15.37
C THR A 106 -43.03 -9.75 -14.86
N LYS A 107 -43.80 -8.69 -14.64
CA LYS A 107 -43.37 -7.43 -14.05
C LYS A 107 -42.81 -7.75 -12.67
N ARG A 108 -41.51 -8.05 -12.58
CA ARG A 108 -40.81 -8.12 -11.30
C ARG A 108 -41.05 -6.77 -10.66
N ASN A 109 -41.81 -6.76 -9.56
CA ASN A 109 -42.19 -5.54 -8.88
C ASN A 109 -40.90 -4.75 -8.60
N PRO A 110 -40.63 -3.65 -9.34
CA PRO A 110 -39.33 -2.98 -9.25
C PRO A 110 -39.09 -2.50 -7.83
N ILE A 111 -40.17 -2.20 -7.11
CA ILE A 111 -40.22 -1.86 -5.69
C ILE A 111 -39.50 -2.90 -4.81
N LYS A 112 -39.72 -4.21 -4.99
CA LYS A 112 -39.05 -5.22 -4.15
C LYS A 112 -37.54 -5.28 -4.40
N ALA A 113 -37.10 -5.15 -5.64
CA ALA A 113 -35.68 -5.14 -5.98
C ALA A 113 -34.99 -3.86 -5.49
N ILE A 114 -35.68 -2.72 -5.61
CA ILE A 114 -35.23 -1.42 -5.12
C ILE A 114 -35.13 -1.43 -3.58
N ILE A 115 -36.11 -1.98 -2.86
CA ILE A 115 -36.08 -2.11 -1.40
C ILE A 115 -34.89 -2.97 -0.97
N ILE A 116 -34.68 -4.13 -1.59
CA ILE A 116 -33.54 -5.01 -1.26
C ILE A 116 -32.21 -4.29 -1.51
N TYR A 117 -32.09 -3.54 -2.61
CA TYR A 117 -30.90 -2.73 -2.91
C TYR A 117 -30.64 -1.67 -1.84
N TYR A 118 -31.65 -0.89 -1.45
CA TYR A 118 -31.51 0.12 -0.40
C TYR A 118 -31.20 -0.50 0.97
N CYS A 119 -31.81 -1.64 1.33
CA CYS A 119 -31.46 -2.36 2.55
C CYS A 119 -29.99 -2.80 2.55
N PHE A 120 -29.47 -3.28 1.42
CA PHE A 120 -28.07 -3.69 1.29
C PHE A 120 -27.11 -2.50 1.42
N ILE A 121 -27.44 -1.38 0.77
CA ILE A 121 -26.67 -0.12 0.85
C ILE A 121 -26.68 0.44 2.28
N ILE A 122 -27.84 0.45 2.96
CA ILE A 122 -27.95 0.90 4.35
C ILE A 122 -27.14 0.00 5.29
N SER A 123 -27.16 -1.33 5.11
CA SER A 123 -26.34 -2.24 5.91
C SER A 123 -24.84 -2.01 5.69
N ILE A 124 -24.41 -1.74 4.45
CA ILE A 124 -23.03 -1.34 4.16
C ILE A 124 -22.69 -0.04 4.90
N PHE A 125 -23.52 1.00 4.78
CA PHE A 125 -23.30 2.25 5.51
C PHE A 125 -23.34 2.08 7.03
N ALA A 126 -24.13 1.16 7.57
CA ALA A 126 -24.17 0.87 9.01
C ALA A 126 -22.92 0.12 9.49
N ILE A 127 -22.41 -0.83 8.70
CA ILE A 127 -21.16 -1.53 9.00
C ILE A 127 -19.99 -0.56 8.90
N PHE A 128 -19.86 0.19 7.81
CA PHE A 128 -18.78 1.17 7.64
C PHE A 128 -18.90 2.35 8.60
N GLY A 129 -20.12 2.86 8.83
CA GLY A 129 -20.39 3.89 9.82
C GLY A 129 -20.12 3.42 11.25
N GLY A 130 -20.43 2.16 11.55
CA GLY A 130 -20.06 1.48 12.79
C GLY A 130 -18.55 1.35 12.93
N PHE A 131 -17.84 0.94 11.87
CA PHE A 131 -16.37 0.91 11.85
C PHE A 131 -15.76 2.30 12.01
N ILE A 132 -16.27 3.34 11.33
CA ILE A 132 -15.81 4.73 11.49
C ILE A 132 -16.13 5.25 12.89
N PHE A 133 -17.30 4.94 13.45
CA PHE A 133 -17.68 5.33 14.81
C PHE A 133 -16.81 4.63 15.87
N LEU A 134 -16.56 3.32 15.69
CA LEU A 134 -15.67 2.55 16.56
C LEU A 134 -14.21 3.01 16.40
N ASP A 135 -13.77 3.36 15.19
CA ASP A 135 -12.45 3.95 14.94
C ASP A 135 -12.33 5.34 15.58
N ASN A 136 -13.35 6.20 15.49
CA ASN A 136 -13.36 7.53 16.11
C ASN A 136 -13.48 7.48 17.65
N LYS A 137 -14.11 6.43 18.21
CA LYS A 137 -14.28 6.25 19.66
C LYS A 137 -13.12 5.50 20.31
N TYR A 138 -12.52 4.54 19.61
CA TYR A 138 -11.53 3.60 20.17
C TYR A 138 -10.19 3.58 19.40
N ASP A 139 -10.02 4.41 18.38
CA ASP A 139 -8.75 4.68 17.69
C ASP A 139 -8.08 3.41 17.12
N ILE A 140 -8.91 2.52 16.52
CA ILE A 140 -8.57 1.12 16.20
C ILE A 140 -7.63 1.01 14.98
N THR A 141 -7.75 1.88 13.99
CA THR A 141 -6.99 1.85 12.73
C THR A 141 -6.10 3.08 12.53
N ASN A 142 -6.35 4.16 13.28
CA ASN A 142 -5.71 5.46 13.11
C ASN A 142 -5.24 6.08 14.44
N SER A 143 -4.65 5.31 15.36
CA SER A 143 -3.71 5.98 16.25
C SER A 143 -2.52 6.43 15.40
N LYS A 144 -2.67 7.56 14.68
CA LYS A 144 -1.53 8.32 14.17
C LYS A 144 -0.60 8.39 15.36
N PRO A 145 0.66 7.93 15.23
CA PRO A 145 1.60 8.01 16.32
C PRO A 145 1.54 9.44 16.82
N LYS A 146 1.28 9.64 18.11
CA LYS A 146 1.22 10.99 18.69
C LYS A 146 2.53 11.67 18.30
N THR A 147 2.44 12.70 17.47
CA THR A 147 3.60 13.47 17.04
C THR A 147 3.81 14.58 18.06
N TYR A 148 5.00 14.66 18.60
CA TYR A 148 5.39 15.74 19.50
C TYR A 148 6.47 16.58 18.83
N THR A 149 6.47 17.88 19.10
CA THR A 149 7.53 18.77 18.63
C THR A 149 8.82 18.45 19.39
N ILE A 150 9.90 18.18 18.65
CA ILE A 150 11.24 18.06 19.22
C ILE A 150 11.74 19.47 19.54
N SER A 151 12.15 19.68 20.79
CA SER A 151 12.76 20.95 21.21
C SER A 151 14.05 21.18 20.43
N GLU A 152 14.28 22.44 20.04
CA GLU A 152 15.53 22.83 19.39
C GLU A 152 16.73 22.45 20.26
N PRO A 153 17.82 21.94 19.65
CA PRO A 153 19.02 21.60 20.40
C PRO A 153 19.64 22.81 21.09
N LYS A 154 20.12 22.61 22.31
CA LYS A 154 20.83 23.65 23.05
C LYS A 154 22.31 23.61 22.71
N VAL A 155 22.88 24.80 22.50
CA VAL A 155 24.28 24.98 22.13
C VAL A 155 24.94 25.95 23.12
N GLU A 156 26.01 25.51 23.76
CA GLU A 156 26.74 26.28 24.77
C GLU A 156 28.22 26.35 24.38
N ILE A 157 28.68 27.54 23.98
CA ILE A 157 30.10 27.77 23.71
C ILE A 157 30.82 27.98 25.04
N GLU A 158 31.69 27.04 25.40
CA GLU A 158 32.42 27.10 26.66
C GLU A 158 33.71 27.93 26.55
N ALA A 159 34.42 27.81 25.42
CA ALA A 159 35.66 28.55 25.18
C ALA A 159 36.06 28.53 23.70
N GLU A 160 36.72 29.60 23.26
CA GLU A 160 37.45 29.67 21.99
C GLU A 160 38.88 30.12 22.24
N TRP A 161 39.85 29.50 21.56
CA TRP A 161 41.25 29.88 21.66
C TRP A 161 42.01 29.60 20.36
N PHE A 162 43.10 30.32 20.16
CA PHE A 162 44.11 30.01 19.16
C PHE A 162 45.21 29.16 19.81
N GLU A 163 45.56 28.03 19.19
CA GLU A 163 46.57 27.10 19.70
C GLU A 163 47.75 27.04 18.75
N THR A 164 48.96 27.34 19.25
CA THR A 164 50.21 27.16 18.51
C THR A 164 51.25 26.48 19.40
N GLY A 165 51.76 25.34 18.94
CA GLY A 165 52.58 24.44 19.75
C GLY A 165 51.89 24.09 21.07
N ASN A 166 52.53 24.44 22.20
CA ASN A 166 52.00 24.22 23.55
C ASN A 166 51.32 25.46 24.16
N LYS A 167 51.12 26.54 23.40
CA LYS A 167 50.56 27.80 23.88
C LYS A 167 49.12 27.97 23.42
N LYS A 168 48.30 28.58 24.28
CA LYS A 168 46.90 28.91 24.01
C LYS A 168 46.69 30.40 24.23
N TYR A 169 46.03 31.02 23.27
CA TYR A 169 45.72 32.45 23.27
C TYR A 169 44.20 32.60 23.23
N ALA A 170 43.63 33.36 24.16
CA ALA A 170 42.19 33.62 24.18
C ALA A 170 41.80 34.45 22.93
N ILE A 171 40.60 34.19 22.40
CA ILE A 171 40.05 35.00 21.31
C ILE A 171 39.24 36.16 21.89
N GLU A 172 39.60 37.36 21.45
CA GLU A 172 38.94 38.64 21.70
C GLU A 172 38.46 39.22 20.36
N GLU A 173 37.68 40.29 20.40
CA GLU A 173 37.00 40.80 19.21
C GLU A 173 37.96 41.39 18.16
N ASP A 174 39.07 41.97 18.62
CA ASP A 174 40.10 42.65 17.82
C ASP A 174 41.26 41.74 17.38
N ASN A 175 41.32 40.50 17.89
CA ASN A 175 42.44 39.58 17.65
C ASN A 175 42.01 38.24 17.01
N LYS A 176 40.85 38.18 16.35
CA LYS A 176 40.33 36.96 15.71
C LYS A 176 41.34 36.33 14.74
N PRO A 177 41.53 34.99 14.78
CA PRO A 177 42.41 34.30 13.84
C PRO A 177 41.91 34.44 12.39
N TYR A 178 42.84 34.55 11.45
CA TYR A 178 42.55 34.63 10.02
C TYR A 178 43.49 33.74 9.22
N ARG A 179 43.13 33.46 7.96
CA ARG A 179 43.97 32.70 7.03
C ARG A 179 44.92 33.65 6.30
N ASN A 180 46.21 33.35 6.32
CA ASN A 180 47.20 34.07 5.51
C ASN A 180 47.14 33.64 4.02
N ASP A 181 47.97 34.25 3.17
CA ASP A 181 48.03 33.95 1.72
C ASP A 181 48.40 32.49 1.39
N LYS A 182 48.95 31.74 2.37
CA LYS A 182 49.26 30.31 2.26
C LYS A 182 48.15 29.41 2.79
N GLY A 183 47.01 29.98 3.18
CA GLY A 183 45.89 29.26 3.78
C GLY A 183 46.17 28.72 5.17
N LYS A 184 47.16 29.23 5.91
CA LYS A 184 47.46 28.85 7.30
C LYS A 184 46.80 29.80 8.28
N TRP A 185 46.33 29.28 9.42
CA TRP A 185 45.75 30.15 10.45
C TRP A 185 46.85 30.90 11.20
N VAL A 186 46.65 32.20 11.32
CA VAL A 186 47.50 33.13 12.07
C VAL A 186 46.63 34.04 12.93
N MET A 187 47.23 34.66 13.94
CA MET A 187 46.56 35.55 14.89
C MET A 187 47.42 36.78 15.13
N ASN A 188 46.82 37.97 15.15
CA ASN A 188 47.56 39.20 15.44
C ASN A 188 48.24 39.12 16.81
N GLY A 189 49.53 39.48 16.88
CA GLY A 189 50.32 39.39 18.11
C GLY A 189 50.88 38.00 18.42
N VAL A 190 50.62 36.99 17.59
CA VAL A 190 51.21 35.65 17.69
C VAL A 190 52.14 35.42 16.50
N ALA A 191 53.42 35.15 16.77
CA ALA A 191 54.44 35.01 15.73
C ALA A 191 54.32 33.71 14.90
N ASP A 192 53.74 32.68 15.50
CA ASP A 192 53.70 31.33 14.96
C ASP A 192 52.32 31.01 14.34
N GLU A 193 52.33 30.18 13.29
CA GLU A 193 51.11 29.57 12.74
C GLU A 193 50.47 28.63 13.80
N GLY A 194 49.15 28.47 13.73
CA GLY A 194 48.42 27.67 14.72
C GLY A 194 47.09 27.16 14.19
N GLU A 195 46.18 26.85 15.11
CA GLU A 195 44.82 26.43 14.80
C GLU A 195 43.82 27.17 15.69
N TRP A 196 42.72 27.63 15.10
CA TRP A 196 41.59 28.11 15.86
C TRP A 196 40.79 26.91 16.40
N LYS A 197 40.71 26.81 17.73
CA LYS A 197 40.02 25.75 18.46
C LYS A 197 38.80 26.30 19.19
N ILE A 198 37.83 25.41 19.41
CA ILE A 198 36.62 25.69 20.19
C ILE A 198 36.31 24.51 21.11
N LYS A 199 35.74 24.82 22.27
CA LYS A 199 35.03 23.88 23.14
C LYS A 199 33.57 24.28 23.20
N ILE A 200 32.68 23.38 22.78
CA ILE A 200 31.25 23.64 22.66
C ILE A 200 30.49 22.39 23.09
N LYS A 201 29.39 22.60 23.80
CA LYS A 201 28.49 21.57 24.25
C LYS A 201 27.18 21.66 23.46
N TYR A 202 26.78 20.54 22.87
CA TYR A 202 25.49 20.38 22.21
C TYR A 202 24.60 19.47 23.07
N THR A 203 23.32 19.78 23.17
CA THR A 203 22.31 18.96 23.85
C THR A 203 21.12 18.74 22.93
N PHE A 204 20.81 17.48 22.63
CA PHE A 204 19.75 17.07 21.71
C PHE A 204 18.64 16.33 22.46
N TYR A 205 17.39 16.62 22.06
CA TYR A 205 16.19 16.05 22.68
C TYR A 205 15.47 15.05 21.76
N GLY A 206 16.02 14.74 20.59
CA GLY A 206 15.46 13.78 19.63
C GLY A 206 16.33 13.65 18.40
N LEU A 207 15.85 12.89 17.41
CA LEU A 207 16.43 12.80 16.06
C LEU A 207 15.82 13.89 15.17
N ASP A 208 16.14 15.15 15.47
CA ASP A 208 15.57 16.34 14.85
C ASP A 208 15.99 16.55 13.38
N GLY A 209 17.02 15.83 12.93
CA GLY A 209 17.49 15.80 11.55
C GLY A 209 16.67 14.90 10.60
N LEU A 210 15.73 14.10 11.11
CA LEU A 210 14.90 13.23 10.27
C LEU A 210 13.95 14.04 9.39
N GLY A 211 14.00 13.82 8.07
CA GLY A 211 13.20 14.50 7.06
C GLY A 211 13.77 15.85 6.63
N CYS A 212 14.83 16.34 7.27
CA CYS A 212 15.49 17.60 6.95
C CYS A 212 16.99 17.47 6.61
N GLY A 213 17.59 16.30 6.85
CA GLY A 213 19.00 16.01 6.56
C GLY A 213 19.37 16.15 5.08
N GLN A 214 20.69 16.16 4.81
CA GLN A 214 21.24 16.36 3.46
C GLN A 214 21.09 15.13 2.55
N HIS A 215 20.96 13.93 3.13
CA HIS A 215 20.93 12.64 2.43
C HIS A 215 19.59 11.91 2.64
N ARG A 216 18.48 12.60 2.38
CA ARG A 216 17.11 12.11 2.66
C ARG A 216 16.79 10.77 2.01
N GLU A 217 17.39 10.50 0.86
CA GLU A 217 17.22 9.25 0.11
C GLU A 217 17.79 8.02 0.85
N TYR A 218 18.62 8.23 1.87
CA TYR A 218 19.18 7.19 2.74
C TYR A 218 18.59 7.19 4.16
N GLU A 219 17.58 8.01 4.42
CA GLU A 219 16.87 7.99 5.71
C GLU A 219 16.15 6.66 5.93
N PRO A 220 16.16 6.12 7.15
CA PRO A 220 15.45 4.89 7.48
C PRO A 220 13.93 5.02 7.29
N THR A 221 13.36 4.12 6.50
CA THR A 221 11.90 4.05 6.26
C THR A 221 11.20 3.07 7.20
N ASP A 222 11.96 2.20 7.84
CA ASP A 222 11.54 1.11 8.70
C ASP A 222 11.64 1.42 10.19
N LEU A 223 12.00 2.64 10.60
CA LEU A 223 12.04 3.02 12.02
C LEU A 223 10.66 2.96 12.68
N MET A 224 10.64 2.51 13.93
CA MET A 224 9.46 2.60 14.77
C MET A 224 8.94 4.04 14.87
N PRO A 225 7.63 4.29 14.69
CA PRO A 225 7.11 5.65 14.63
C PRO A 225 7.36 6.49 15.88
N PHE A 226 7.44 5.89 17.07
CA PHE A 226 7.73 6.62 18.31
C PHE A 226 9.16 7.20 18.33
N MET A 227 10.11 6.62 17.57
CA MET A 227 11.48 7.13 17.49
C MET A 227 11.61 8.44 16.70
N LYS A 228 10.53 8.87 16.03
CA LYS A 228 10.45 10.17 15.35
C LYS A 228 10.01 11.31 16.30
N ASN A 229 9.68 10.97 17.54
CA ASN A 229 9.33 11.93 18.59
C ASN A 229 10.57 12.31 19.41
N PRO A 230 10.46 13.27 20.36
CA PRO A 230 11.54 13.54 21.30
C PRO A 230 11.81 12.32 22.18
N PHE A 231 13.05 12.19 22.67
CA PHE A 231 13.54 11.04 23.43
C PHE A 231 12.69 10.73 24.67
N ASP A 232 12.16 11.76 25.36
CA ASP A 232 11.28 11.61 26.52
C ASP A 232 9.88 11.02 26.18
N LYS A 233 9.57 10.88 24.88
CA LYS A 233 8.38 10.23 24.36
C LYS A 233 8.69 8.91 23.68
N TRP A 234 9.91 8.39 23.80
CA TRP A 234 10.27 7.04 23.38
C TRP A 234 9.79 6.01 24.41
N GLU A 235 8.52 6.13 24.80
CA GLU A 235 7.80 5.21 25.65
C GLU A 235 6.63 4.63 24.86
N THR A 236 6.31 3.35 25.07
CA THR A 236 5.07 2.78 24.51
C THR A 236 4.02 2.67 25.61
N LYS A 237 2.76 3.00 25.31
CA LYS A 237 1.60 2.94 26.22
C LYS A 237 1.42 1.61 26.99
N LEU A 238 2.12 0.55 26.59
CA LEU A 238 1.93 -0.84 27.05
C LEU A 238 3.13 -1.38 27.84
N SER A 239 4.21 -0.62 28.03
CA SER A 239 5.35 -1.11 28.83
C SER A 239 6.08 0.04 29.53
N SER A 240 6.42 -0.18 30.79
CA SER A 240 7.38 0.57 31.61
C SER A 240 8.83 0.46 31.08
N ILE A 241 9.00 0.33 29.77
CA ILE A 241 10.29 0.17 29.10
C ILE A 241 10.57 1.50 28.44
N ASP A 242 11.59 2.17 28.96
CA ASP A 242 12.22 3.32 28.35
C ASP A 242 13.01 2.85 27.13
N PHE A 243 12.61 3.25 25.92
CA PHE A 243 13.33 2.85 24.72
C PHE A 243 14.54 3.76 24.44
N PHE A 244 14.61 4.93 25.05
CA PHE A 244 15.81 5.76 24.98
C PHE A 244 17.00 5.07 25.66
N ASP A 245 16.75 4.29 26.70
CA ASP A 245 17.74 3.40 27.32
C ASP A 245 18.37 2.41 26.33
N THR A 246 17.74 2.13 25.19
CA THR A 246 18.31 1.20 24.19
C THR A 246 19.11 1.91 23.10
N PHE A 247 19.06 3.24 23.05
CA PHE A 247 19.74 4.06 22.05
C PHE A 247 21.19 4.30 22.45
N HIS A 248 22.04 3.29 22.25
CA HIS A 248 23.45 3.38 22.61
C HIS A 248 24.34 3.61 21.38
N THR A 249 25.27 4.53 21.52
CA THR A 249 26.48 4.68 20.71
C THR A 249 27.47 3.61 21.13
N LYS A 250 27.64 2.56 20.31
CA LYS A 250 28.20 1.30 20.79
C LYS A 250 29.72 1.27 20.88
N HIS A 251 30.47 2.05 20.13
CA HIS A 251 31.92 2.24 20.31
C HIS A 251 32.33 3.40 19.40
N LYS A 252 33.32 4.20 19.81
CA LYS A 252 33.90 5.19 18.90
C LYS A 252 34.44 4.48 17.66
N ASN A 253 33.72 4.56 16.56
CA ASN A 253 34.17 3.99 15.31
C ASN A 253 35.27 4.87 14.74
N ASP A 254 36.39 4.27 14.33
CA ASP A 254 37.58 5.00 13.87
C ASP A 254 37.28 5.92 12.67
N ASP A 255 36.21 5.60 11.94
CA ASP A 255 35.71 6.34 10.79
C ASP A 255 35.14 7.73 11.12
N SER A 256 34.82 8.08 12.37
CA SER A 256 34.27 9.42 12.67
C SER A 256 35.35 10.50 12.65
N GLN A 257 35.09 11.64 12.02
CA GLN A 257 35.98 12.83 12.11
C GLN A 257 36.02 13.44 13.51
N PHE A 258 35.02 13.12 14.34
CA PHE A 258 34.93 13.59 15.71
C PHE A 258 35.58 12.60 16.66
N ASN A 259 36.37 13.12 17.60
CA ASN A 259 36.96 12.30 18.64
C ASN A 259 36.07 12.12 19.87
N ASN A 260 34.92 12.80 19.86
CA ASN A 260 33.97 12.93 20.95
C ASN A 260 32.85 11.90 20.79
N MET A 261 32.27 11.48 21.91
CA MET A 261 31.13 10.57 21.94
C MET A 261 29.90 11.31 22.42
N PHE A 262 28.74 10.87 21.93
CA PHE A 262 27.46 11.22 22.53
C PHE A 262 27.33 10.54 23.89
N ILE A 263 26.87 11.30 24.89
CA ILE A 263 26.59 10.83 26.24
C ILE A 263 25.10 11.00 26.49
N ASN A 264 24.41 9.91 26.83
CA ASN A 264 22.99 9.96 27.10
C ASN A 264 22.74 10.25 28.59
N ASN A 265 21.81 11.16 28.86
CA ASN A 265 21.19 11.30 30.17
C ASN A 265 19.83 10.59 30.11
N TYR A 266 19.77 9.41 30.72
CA TYR A 266 18.58 8.56 30.76
C TYR A 266 17.48 9.08 31.71
N VAL A 267 17.81 9.99 32.62
CA VAL A 267 16.84 10.57 33.58
C VAL A 267 16.03 11.68 32.94
N ASP A 268 16.70 12.55 32.18
CA ASP A 268 16.09 13.74 31.54
C ASP A 268 15.90 13.57 30.02
N HIS A 269 16.16 12.36 29.49
CA HIS A 269 15.99 11.97 28.09
C HIS A 269 16.60 12.94 27.09
N TYR A 270 17.90 13.16 27.21
CA TYR A 270 18.67 13.91 26.21
C TYR A 270 20.00 13.22 25.93
N THR A 271 20.61 13.56 24.80
CA THR A 271 22.00 13.19 24.53
C THR A 271 22.85 14.44 24.35
N GLU A 272 24.08 14.42 24.85
CA GLU A 272 25.01 15.55 24.75
C GLU A 272 26.27 15.17 23.98
N LEU A 273 26.80 16.14 23.24
CA LEU A 273 28.10 16.06 22.57
C LEU A 273 28.98 17.20 23.07
N ASN A 274 30.01 16.87 23.84
CA ASN A 274 31.00 17.81 24.30
C ASN A 274 32.15 17.86 23.30
N TYR A 275 32.11 18.76 22.32
CA TYR A 275 33.15 18.90 21.30
C TYR A 275 34.32 19.75 21.78
N LYS A 276 35.53 19.31 21.43
CA LYS A 276 36.77 20.07 21.63
C LYS A 276 37.68 19.83 20.44
N GLY A 277 37.87 20.83 19.60
CA GLY A 277 38.68 20.65 18.38
C GLY A 277 38.73 21.89 17.50
N PRO A 278 39.20 21.74 16.24
CA PRO A 278 39.28 22.83 15.29
C PRO A 278 37.91 23.47 14.99
N LYS A 279 37.83 24.81 15.06
CA LYS A 279 36.58 25.55 14.83
C LYS A 279 36.01 25.31 13.42
N TRP A 280 36.87 25.19 12.41
CA TRP A 280 36.43 24.97 11.04
C TRP A 280 35.52 23.75 10.88
N LEU A 281 35.72 22.68 11.67
CA LEU A 281 34.94 21.45 11.55
C LEU A 281 33.47 21.66 11.97
N ILE A 282 33.22 22.51 12.97
CA ILE A 282 31.85 22.81 13.41
C ILE A 282 31.15 23.86 12.53
N GLU A 283 31.90 24.52 11.65
CA GLU A 283 31.36 25.50 10.71
C GLU A 283 30.93 24.88 9.38
N GLU A 284 31.33 23.62 9.13
CA GLU A 284 30.94 22.88 7.93
C GLU A 284 29.49 22.42 8.01
N ASP A 285 28.70 22.79 7.00
CA ASP A 285 27.35 22.28 6.80
C ASP A 285 27.41 20.91 6.10
N LYS A 286 27.70 19.88 6.88
CA LYS A 286 27.78 18.49 6.44
C LYS A 286 27.26 17.55 7.50
N ASP A 287 26.68 16.45 7.05
CA ASP A 287 26.26 15.36 7.93
C ASP A 287 27.45 14.43 8.20
N PHE A 288 28.15 14.63 9.31
CA PHE A 288 29.31 13.82 9.68
C PHE A 288 28.91 12.54 10.36
N PHE A 289 29.44 11.41 9.90
CA PHE A 289 29.30 10.15 10.59
C PHE A 289 29.90 10.22 12.01
N MET A 290 29.11 9.78 12.98
CA MET A 290 29.48 9.81 14.41
C MET A 290 29.64 8.40 14.96
N ASP A 291 28.60 7.57 14.83
CA ASP A 291 28.62 6.20 15.34
C ASP A 291 27.55 5.32 14.67
N GLU A 292 27.63 4.02 14.89
CA GLU A 292 26.59 3.05 14.61
C GLU A 292 25.70 2.86 15.84
N VAL A 293 24.39 2.99 15.65
CA VAL A 293 23.39 2.88 16.72
C VAL A 293 22.35 1.82 16.36
N THR A 294 21.94 1.04 17.36
CA THR A 294 20.90 0.03 17.21
C THR A 294 19.54 0.67 17.49
N CYS A 295 18.60 0.59 16.54
CA CYS A 295 17.27 1.18 16.64
C CYS A 295 16.15 0.15 16.43
N HIS A 296 14.97 0.41 16.99
CA HIS A 296 13.78 -0.43 16.82
C HIS A 296 13.11 -0.19 15.47
N ILE A 297 12.71 -1.28 14.81
CA ILE A 297 12.11 -1.22 13.47
C ILE A 297 10.67 -1.75 13.44
N ILE A 298 9.94 -1.37 12.40
CA ILE A 298 8.61 -1.90 12.07
C ILE A 298 8.78 -3.35 11.65
N ASP A 299 8.21 -4.25 12.47
CA ASP A 299 8.18 -5.68 12.20
C ASP A 299 7.48 -5.96 10.84
N PRO A 300 8.16 -6.59 9.87
CA PRO A 300 7.57 -6.95 8.59
C PRO A 300 6.63 -8.16 8.68
N LYS A 301 6.58 -8.88 9.80
CA LYS A 301 5.82 -10.11 10.03
C LYS A 301 5.13 -10.14 11.39
N ASP A 302 4.10 -9.29 11.54
CA ASP A 302 2.91 -9.57 12.35
C ASP A 302 3.17 -10.23 13.73
N SER A 303 4.22 -9.81 14.46
CA SER A 303 4.41 -10.30 15.81
C SER A 303 3.48 -9.57 16.75
N SER A 304 2.91 -10.33 17.68
CA SER A 304 2.15 -9.84 18.82
C SER A 304 2.97 -8.91 19.75
N PHE A 305 4.26 -8.69 19.46
CA PHE A 305 5.18 -7.85 20.24
C PHE A 305 6.17 -7.10 19.31
N PRO A 306 5.74 -5.99 18.66
CA PRO A 306 6.53 -5.21 17.69
C PRO A 306 7.76 -4.46 18.27
N LYS A 307 8.27 -4.87 19.43
CA LYS A 307 9.20 -4.13 20.30
C LYS A 307 10.61 -4.75 20.41
N ARG A 308 10.90 -5.81 19.66
CA ARG A 308 12.18 -6.55 19.79
C ARG A 308 13.04 -6.54 18.55
N GLU A 309 12.48 -6.24 17.38
CA GLU A 309 13.28 -6.18 16.17
C GLU A 309 14.11 -4.90 16.16
N MET A 310 15.42 -5.11 16.04
CA MET A 310 16.40 -4.05 16.07
C MET A 310 17.29 -4.13 14.84
N LYS A 311 17.66 -2.98 14.31
CA LYS A 311 18.57 -2.84 13.17
C LYS A 311 19.56 -1.73 13.43
N ASN A 312 20.77 -1.88 12.90
CA ASN A 312 21.79 -0.87 13.02
C ASN A 312 21.63 0.21 11.94
N TYR A 313 21.83 1.46 12.36
CA TYR A 313 21.88 2.65 11.52
C TYR A 313 23.09 3.49 11.87
N TYR A 314 23.41 4.43 10.99
CA TYR A 314 24.55 5.31 11.17
C TYR A 314 24.07 6.68 11.65
N LEU A 315 24.43 7.02 12.89
CA LEU A 315 24.20 8.31 13.50
C LEU A 315 25.10 9.34 12.83
N HIS A 316 24.49 10.43 12.38
CA HIS A 316 25.18 11.57 11.80
C HIS A 316 24.85 12.84 12.58
N PHE A 317 25.83 13.73 12.64
CA PHE A 317 25.73 15.04 13.28
C PHE A 317 26.06 16.12 12.26
N ASN A 318 25.19 17.12 12.15
CA ASN A 318 25.47 18.34 11.42
C ASN A 318 25.76 19.48 12.40
N PRO A 319 27.02 19.90 12.55
CA PRO A 319 27.39 20.91 13.54
C PRO A 319 26.95 22.32 13.16
N LYS A 320 26.72 22.60 11.87
CA LYS A 320 26.29 23.92 11.41
C LYS A 320 24.81 24.14 11.62
N GLN A 321 24.01 23.11 11.31
CA GLN A 321 22.56 23.11 11.44
C GLN A 321 22.09 22.63 12.82
N ASN A 322 23.02 22.16 13.66
CA ASN A 322 22.80 21.72 15.03
C ASN A 322 21.78 20.59 15.16
N TYR A 323 21.77 19.59 14.28
CA TYR A 323 20.88 18.42 14.39
C TYR A 323 21.63 17.10 14.40
N ILE A 324 20.96 16.06 14.87
CA ILE A 324 21.37 14.67 14.66
C ILE A 324 20.34 13.90 13.85
N THR A 325 20.81 12.99 13.00
CA THR A 325 19.96 12.17 12.12
C THR A 325 20.50 10.75 11.98
N LEU A 326 19.69 9.87 11.39
CA LEU A 326 20.06 8.50 11.09
C LEU A 326 20.05 8.27 9.58
N TYR A 327 21.06 7.54 9.11
CA TYR A 327 21.11 7.06 7.73
C TYR A 327 21.38 5.56 7.65
N THR A 328 21.01 4.98 6.52
CA THR A 328 21.34 3.60 6.15
C THR A 328 22.74 3.45 5.54
N LYS A 329 23.46 4.56 5.34
CA LYS A 329 24.83 4.62 4.82
C LYS A 329 25.67 5.65 5.60
N LYS A 330 26.99 5.45 5.67
CA LYS A 330 27.95 6.40 6.24
C LYS A 330 28.28 7.54 5.27
N PHE A 331 28.36 8.76 5.77
CA PHE A 331 28.76 9.96 5.03
C PHE A 331 29.81 10.76 5.80
N ASN A 332 30.66 11.49 5.07
CA ASN A 332 31.67 12.38 5.62
C ASN A 332 32.53 11.72 6.73
N THR A 333 32.91 10.45 6.54
CA THR A 333 33.84 9.75 7.42
C THR A 333 35.24 10.33 7.30
N LYS A 334 36.15 9.97 8.20
CA LYS A 334 37.59 10.12 7.97
C LYS A 334 37.93 9.42 6.66
N GLU A 335 38.74 10.07 5.82
CA GLU A 335 39.34 9.40 4.68
C GLU A 335 40.28 8.31 5.21
N ASN A 336 39.87 7.06 5.10
CA ASN A 336 40.84 5.96 5.16
C ASN A 336 41.62 6.01 3.84
N GLU A 337 42.95 6.08 3.89
CA GLU A 337 43.85 6.06 2.71
C GLU A 337 43.71 4.80 1.82
N GLU A 338 42.70 3.96 2.02
CA GLU A 338 42.45 2.76 1.23
C GLU A 338 41.14 2.87 0.44
N SER A 339 41.14 3.72 -0.58
CA SER A 339 40.36 3.38 -1.78
C SER A 339 40.98 2.12 -2.40
N PRO A 340 40.23 1.06 -2.73
CA PRO A 340 40.81 -0.12 -3.34
C PRO A 340 41.30 0.28 -4.73
N LYS A 341 42.63 0.36 -4.89
CA LYS A 341 43.26 0.28 -6.22
C LYS A 341 42.70 -0.99 -6.86
N THR A 342 41.85 -0.80 -7.87
CA THR A 342 41.38 -1.83 -8.78
C THR A 342 42.60 -2.59 -9.30
N ARG A 343 42.93 -3.72 -8.67
CA ARG A 343 43.84 -4.71 -9.23
C ARG A 343 43.11 -5.34 -10.40
N LEU A 344 43.26 -4.76 -11.58
CA LEU A 344 43.07 -5.51 -12.83
C LEU A 344 44.12 -6.64 -12.82
N ARG A 345 43.66 -7.84 -12.49
CA ARG A 345 44.29 -9.10 -12.83
C ARG A 345 43.31 -9.85 -13.74
N GLY A 346 43.76 -10.20 -14.93
CA GLY A 346 43.02 -10.92 -15.95
C GLY A 346 43.21 -10.27 -17.30
#